data_AF-A0AAR2L5Z9-F1
#
_entry.id   AF-A0AAR2L5Z9-F1
#
_cell.length_a   1.000
_cell.length_b   1.000
_cell.length_c   1.000
_cell.angle_alpha   90.00
_cell.angle_beta   90.00
_cell.angle_gamma   90.00
#
_symmetry.space_group_name_H-M   'P 1'
#
loop_
_entity.id
_entity.type
_entity.pdbx_description
1 polymer ?
#
loop_
_entity_poly.entity_id
_entity_poly.type
_entity_poly.pdbx_seq_one_letter_code
_entity_poly.pdbx_strand_id
1 'polypeptide(L)'
;MGAVARRPYAGVVGPGFLLLQDNARHPVAGVCQQFLQDEGIEAMDWPARSPDLNPIEHIWDIMSRSIHQRDIQQRCTTDCPGVGGCCSPGLGGDPSGNHPPPHQEHNK
;
A
#
# COMPACT_ATOMS: atom_id res chain seq x y z
N MET A 1 37.09 -6.36 -17.58
CA MET A 1 35.84 -5.96 -16.90
C MET A 1 34.73 -6.82 -17.50
N GLY A 2 34.20 -7.79 -16.75
CA GLY A 2 33.11 -8.62 -17.23
C GLY A 2 31.79 -7.86 -17.13
N ALA A 3 31.03 -7.80 -18.22
CA ALA A 3 29.69 -7.25 -18.17
C ALA A 3 28.83 -8.11 -17.24
N VAL A 4 28.27 -7.52 -16.19
CA VAL A 4 27.20 -8.17 -15.42
C VAL A 4 25.98 -8.19 -16.32
N ALA A 5 25.63 -9.37 -16.82
CA ALA A 5 24.42 -9.53 -17.62
C ALA A 5 23.20 -9.23 -16.72
N ARG A 6 22.65 -8.03 -16.85
CA ARG A 6 21.31 -7.73 -16.36
C ARG A 6 20.33 -8.59 -17.15
N ARG A 7 19.58 -9.44 -16.47
CA ARG A 7 18.43 -10.12 -17.05
C ARG A 7 17.18 -9.32 -16.66
N PRO A 8 16.62 -8.50 -17.56
CA PRO A 8 15.40 -7.77 -17.26
C PRO A 8 14.30 -8.78 -16.92
N TYR A 9 13.64 -8.57 -15.78
CA TYR A 9 12.58 -9.45 -15.27
C TYR A 9 11.44 -9.62 -16.28
N ALA A 10 11.18 -8.60 -17.09
CA ALA A 10 10.21 -8.61 -18.18
C ALA A 10 10.41 -9.79 -19.16
N GLY A 11 11.67 -10.14 -19.48
CA GLY A 11 11.97 -11.27 -20.38
C GLY A 11 11.62 -12.65 -19.79
N VAL A 12 11.45 -12.75 -18.48
CA VAL A 12 11.04 -13.98 -17.79
C VAL A 12 9.51 -14.07 -17.66
N VAL A 13 8.83 -12.93 -17.46
CA VAL A 13 7.36 -12.90 -17.34
C VAL A 13 6.68 -13.19 -18.67
N GLY A 14 7.25 -12.68 -19.77
CA GLY A 14 6.76 -12.94 -21.12
C GLY A 14 6.09 -11.73 -21.78
N PRO A 15 5.57 -11.92 -23.00
CA PRO A 15 4.98 -10.85 -23.80
C PRO A 15 3.74 -10.26 -23.12
N GLY A 16 3.59 -8.93 -23.20
CA GLY A 16 2.48 -8.20 -22.56
C GLY A 16 2.72 -7.89 -21.08
N PHE A 17 3.95 -8.08 -20.57
CA PHE A 17 4.32 -7.59 -19.25
C PHE A 17 4.19 -6.06 -19.19
N LEU A 18 3.42 -5.59 -18.21
CA LEU A 18 3.26 -4.19 -17.90
C LEU A 18 3.68 -3.95 -16.45
N LEU A 19 4.66 -3.08 -16.24
CA LEU A 19 5.16 -2.75 -14.91
C LEU A 19 4.15 -1.86 -14.17
N LEU A 20 3.76 -2.33 -12.99
CA LEU A 20 2.96 -1.57 -12.04
C LEU A 20 3.90 -0.94 -10.97
N GLN A 21 3.97 0.39 -10.86
CA GLN A 21 4.74 1.11 -9.80
C GLN A 21 3.85 2.12 -9.03
N ASP A 22 4.37 2.96 -8.16
CA ASP A 22 3.58 3.98 -7.43
C ASP A 22 3.58 5.36 -8.12
N ASN A 23 4.44 5.55 -9.12
CA ASN A 23 4.73 6.84 -9.78
C ASN A 23 4.88 7.99 -8.76
N ALA A 24 5.43 7.68 -7.58
CA ALA A 24 5.67 8.66 -6.54
C ALA A 24 6.70 9.68 -7.05
N ARG A 25 6.47 10.96 -6.76
CA ARG A 25 7.39 12.01 -7.21
C ARG A 25 8.72 11.90 -6.46
N HIS A 26 9.71 11.29 -7.09
CA HIS A 26 11.07 11.20 -6.58
C HIS A 26 12.03 12.09 -7.41
N PRO A 27 13.02 12.78 -6.78
CA PRO A 27 14.02 13.56 -7.52
C PRO A 27 14.79 12.81 -8.63
N VAL A 28 14.83 11.48 -8.58
CA VAL A 28 15.52 10.64 -9.57
C VAL A 28 14.56 9.92 -10.52
N ALA A 29 13.26 10.25 -10.50
CA ALA A 29 12.24 9.57 -11.30
C ALA A 29 12.58 9.56 -12.80
N GLY A 30 13.17 10.63 -13.34
CA GLY A 30 13.60 10.68 -14.74
C GLY A 30 14.69 9.65 -15.09
N VAL A 31 15.63 9.40 -14.17
CA VAL A 31 16.67 8.37 -14.38
C VAL A 31 16.07 6.98 -14.35
N CYS A 32 15.10 6.73 -13.45
CA CYS A 32 14.36 5.48 -13.41
C CYS A 32 13.53 5.26 -14.69
N GLN A 33 12.85 6.30 -15.19
CA GLN A 33 12.09 6.22 -16.44
C GLN A 33 12.97 5.92 -17.64
N GLN A 34 14.13 6.59 -17.75
CA GLN A 34 15.10 6.31 -18.82
C GLN A 34 15.58 4.86 -18.76
N PHE A 35 15.90 4.36 -17.57
CA PHE A 35 16.30 2.96 -17.39
C PHE A 35 15.22 1.98 -17.83
N LEU A 36 13.94 2.23 -17.52
CA LEU A 36 12.83 1.39 -17.97
C LEU A 36 12.71 1.36 -19.50
N GLN A 37 12.88 2.52 -20.16
CA GLN A 37 12.89 2.61 -21.62
C GLN A 37 14.06 1.86 -22.24
N ASP A 38 15.26 1.99 -21.68
CA ASP A 38 16.48 1.31 -22.18
C ASP A 38 16.36 -0.22 -22.08
N GLU A 39 15.66 -0.72 -21.06
CA GLU A 39 15.39 -2.15 -20.87
C GLU A 39 14.12 -2.63 -21.62
N GLY A 40 13.43 -1.75 -22.34
CA GLY A 40 12.19 -2.08 -23.05
C GLY A 40 11.03 -2.47 -22.14
N ILE A 41 11.03 -1.98 -20.90
CA ILE A 41 10.00 -2.26 -19.90
C ILE A 41 8.91 -1.20 -20.02
N GLU A 42 7.72 -1.61 -20.46
CA GLU A 42 6.54 -0.77 -20.45
C GLU A 42 6.01 -0.63 -19.01
N ALA A 43 5.73 0.61 -18.59
CA ALA A 43 5.09 0.89 -17.31
C ALA A 43 3.70 1.46 -17.55
N MET A 44 2.74 1.10 -16.69
CA MET A 44 1.39 1.63 -16.78
C MET A 44 1.38 3.14 -16.55
N ASP A 45 0.71 3.88 -17.43
CA ASP A 45 0.58 5.33 -17.34
C ASP A 45 -0.59 5.69 -16.42
N TRP A 46 -0.29 6.11 -15.19
CA TRP A 46 -1.27 6.70 -14.28
C TRP A 46 -0.77 8.03 -13.70
N PRO A 47 -1.70 8.92 -13.33
CA PRO A 47 -1.37 10.18 -12.69
C PRO A 47 -0.58 9.96 -11.40
N ALA A 48 0.62 10.55 -11.35
CA ALA A 48 1.39 10.69 -10.12
C ALA A 48 0.52 11.33 -9.03
N ARG A 49 0.60 10.83 -7.78
CA ARG A 49 -0.17 11.32 -6.62
C ARG A 49 -1.66 10.96 -6.63
N SER A 50 -2.02 9.79 -7.14
CA SER A 50 -3.36 9.23 -6.94
C SER A 50 -3.29 8.01 -6.01
N PRO A 51 -3.05 8.21 -4.69
CA PRO A 51 -2.97 7.09 -3.74
C PRO A 51 -4.24 6.23 -3.75
N ASP A 52 -5.40 6.85 -3.98
CA ASP A 52 -6.70 6.15 -4.08
C ASP A 52 -6.81 5.20 -5.27
N LEU A 53 -6.01 5.42 -6.32
CA LEU A 53 -6.00 4.61 -7.54
C LEU A 53 -4.81 3.65 -7.59
N ASN A 54 -3.90 3.70 -6.61
CA ASN A 54 -2.74 2.82 -6.57
C ASN A 54 -3.11 1.51 -5.85
N PRO A 55 -3.21 0.36 -6.55
CA PRO A 55 -3.51 -0.91 -5.90
C PRO A 55 -2.46 -1.33 -4.87
N ILE A 56 -1.23 -0.82 -4.96
CA ILE A 56 -0.17 -1.08 -3.97
C ILE A 56 -0.54 -0.44 -2.63
N GLU A 57 -1.05 0.79 -2.62
CA GLU A 57 -1.53 1.48 -1.40
C GLU A 57 -2.69 0.72 -0.75
N HIS A 58 -3.63 0.24 -1.56
CA HIS A 58 -4.77 -0.52 -1.05
C HIS A 58 -4.32 -1.84 -0.40
N ILE A 59 -3.34 -2.54 -0.99
CA ILE A 59 -2.79 -3.76 -0.40
C ILE A 59 -2.02 -3.44 0.89
N TRP A 60 -1.25 -2.35 0.93
CA TRP A 60 -0.56 -1.91 2.16
C TRP A 60 -1.53 -1.58 3.28
N ASP A 61 -2.67 -0.94 2.99
CA ASP A 61 -3.72 -0.66 3.98
C ASP A 61 -4.33 -1.95 4.55
N ILE A 62 -4.70 -2.91 3.68
CA ILE A 62 -5.22 -4.22 4.11
C ILE A 62 -4.20 -4.95 5.00
N MET A 63 -2.92 -4.95 4.61
CA MET A 63 -1.86 -5.58 5.39
C MET A 63 -1.66 -4.87 6.73
N SER A 64 -1.65 -3.54 6.75
CA SER A 64 -1.49 -2.74 7.97
C SER A 64 -2.62 -3.00 8.96
N ARG A 65 -3.87 -3.03 8.50
CA ARG A 65 -5.04 -3.40 9.32
C ARG A 65 -4.92 -4.82 9.88
N SER A 66 -4.48 -5.77 9.05
CA SER A 66 -4.30 -7.16 9.47
C SER A 66 -3.21 -7.32 10.54
N ILE A 67 -2.10 -6.59 10.40
CA ILE A 67 -1.01 -6.57 11.38
C ILE A 67 -1.49 -5.94 12.69
N HIS A 68 -2.19 -4.80 12.61
CA HIS A 68 -2.71 -4.13 13.79
C HIS A 68 -3.71 -4.98 14.57
N GLN A 69 -4.60 -5.69 13.87
CA GLN A 69 -5.52 -6.65 14.50
C GLN A 69 -4.76 -7.78 15.21
N ARG A 70 -3.71 -8.33 14.59
CA ARG A 70 -2.88 -9.36 15.24
C ARG A 70 -2.15 -8.83 16.47
N ASP A 71 -1.60 -7.62 16.43
CA ASP A 71 -0.94 -6.99 17.58
C ASP A 71 -1.92 -6.80 18.75
N ILE A 72 -3.14 -6.30 18.47
CA ILE A 72 -4.20 -6.21 19.47
C ILE A 72 -4.52 -7.58 20.09
N GLN A 73 -4.67 -8.62 19.26
CA GLN A 73 -4.94 -9.97 19.75
C GLN A 73 -3.78 -10.50 20.62
N GLN A 74 -2.52 -10.30 20.21
CA GLN A 74 -1.35 -10.75 20.97
C GLN A 74 -1.21 -10.02 22.31
N ARG A 75 -1.46 -8.71 22.35
CA ARG A 75 -1.43 -7.94 23.59
C ARG A 75 -2.52 -8.39 24.56
N CYS A 76 -3.73 -8.66 24.07
CA CYS A 76 -4.78 -9.26 24.89
C CYS A 76 -4.41 -10.64 25.45
N THR A 77 -3.63 -11.46 24.72
CA THR A 77 -3.21 -12.79 25.23
C THR A 77 -2.07 -12.75 26.25
N THR A 78 -1.29 -11.66 26.29
CA THR A 78 -0.11 -11.56 27.16
C THR A 78 -0.45 -10.95 28.53
N ASP A 79 -1.53 -10.18 28.64
CA ASP A 79 -1.90 -9.44 29.86
C ASP A 79 -2.86 -10.18 30.82
N CYS A 80 -3.28 -11.42 30.54
CA CYS A 80 -4.20 -12.16 31.43
C CYS A 80 -3.90 -13.66 31.50
N PRO A 81 -3.16 -14.15 32.53
CA PRO A 81 -3.12 -15.58 32.81
C PRO A 81 -4.45 -15.98 33.48
N GLY A 82 -5.42 -16.46 32.70
CA GLY A 82 -6.56 -17.20 33.23
C GLY A 82 -7.98 -16.84 32.76
N VAL A 83 -8.17 -15.87 31.86
CA VAL A 83 -9.52 -15.57 31.32
C VAL A 83 -9.49 -15.66 29.80
N GLY A 84 -10.11 -16.71 29.26
CA GLY A 84 -10.17 -16.99 27.83
C GLY A 84 -11.10 -16.03 27.09
N GLY A 85 -10.66 -14.80 26.86
CA GLY A 85 -11.35 -13.87 25.97
C GLY A 85 -10.75 -12.48 25.95
N CYS A 86 -10.48 -11.96 24.75
CA CYS A 86 -10.22 -10.54 24.56
C CYS A 86 -11.48 -9.77 24.92
N CYS A 87 -11.43 -8.83 25.88
CA CYS A 87 -12.46 -7.80 25.95
C CYS A 87 -12.43 -7.07 24.61
N SER A 88 -13.41 -7.33 23.75
CA SER A 88 -13.61 -6.50 22.56
C SER A 88 -13.68 -5.05 23.05
N PRO A 89 -12.94 -4.10 22.46
CA PRO A 89 -13.29 -2.71 22.62
C PRO A 89 -14.66 -2.61 21.94
N GLY A 90 -15.72 -2.63 22.77
CA GLY A 90 -17.02 -2.18 22.33
C GLY A 90 -16.78 -0.82 21.69
N LEU A 91 -17.22 -0.68 20.44
CA LEU A 91 -17.42 0.62 19.83
C LEU A 91 -18.28 1.41 20.82
N GLY A 92 -17.63 2.21 21.65
CA GLY A 92 -18.28 3.15 22.54
C GLY A 92 -18.98 4.16 21.65
N GLY A 93 -20.22 3.86 21.31
CA GLY A 93 -21.12 4.85 20.76
C GLY A 93 -21.27 5.95 21.79
N ASP A 94 -20.86 7.17 21.42
CA ASP A 94 -21.25 8.37 22.15
C ASP A 94 -22.79 8.39 22.22
N PRO A 95 -23.42 8.46 23.41
CA PRO A 95 -24.88 8.52 23.52
C PRO A 95 -25.44 9.91 23.17
N SER A 96 -24.60 10.82 22.68
CA SER A 96 -25.02 12.15 22.25
C SER A 96 -25.11 12.17 20.73
N GLY A 97 -26.32 11.96 20.21
CA GLY A 97 -26.64 11.90 18.78
C GLY A 97 -26.44 13.21 18.01
N ASN A 98 -25.21 13.72 17.97
CA ASN A 98 -24.81 14.84 17.12
C ASN A 98 -23.70 14.37 16.19
N HIS A 99 -24.10 13.80 15.05
CA HIS A 99 -23.21 13.55 13.93
C HIS A 99 -23.06 14.87 13.15
N PRO A 100 -21.88 15.50 13.07
CA PRO A 100 -21.67 16.59 12.13
C PRO A 100 -21.78 16.06 10.69
N PRO A 101 -22.34 16.81 9.74
CA PRO A 101 -22.37 16.37 8.34
C PRO A 101 -20.93 16.22 7.82
N PRO A 102 -20.68 15.25 6.91
CA PRO A 102 -19.36 15.09 6.32
C PRO A 102 -18.96 16.39 5.62
N HIS A 103 -17.84 16.97 6.04
CA HIS A 103 -17.17 18.01 5.29
C HIS A 103 -16.83 17.44 3.90
N GLN A 104 -17.42 18.02 2.85
CA GLN A 104 -16.91 17.83 1.50
C GLN A 104 -15.52 18.47 1.45
N GLU A 105 -14.47 17.66 1.41
CA GLU A 105 -13.15 18.13 1.00
C GLU A 105 -13.22 18.50 -0.49
N HIS A 106 -13.13 19.80 -0.74
CA HIS A 106 -12.90 20.35 -2.07
C HIS A 106 -11.53 19.86 -2.55
N ASN A 107 -11.55 19.01 -3.58
CA ASN A 107 -10.38 18.67 -4.37
C ASN A 107 -9.80 19.96 -4.97
N LYS A 108 -8.51 20.21 -4.72
CA LYS A 108 -7.76 21.36 -5.23
C LYS A 108 -6.47 20.92 -5.89
#